data_AF-A0AAD4T1A7-F1
#
_entry.id   AF-A0AAD4T1A7-F1
#
_cell.length_a   1.000
_cell.length_b   1.000
_cell.length_c   1.000
_cell.angle_alpha   90.00
_cell.angle_beta   90.00
_cell.angle_gamma   90.00
#
_symmetry.space_group_name_H-M   'P 1'
#
loop_
_entity.id
_entity.type
_entity.pdbx_description
1 polymer ?
#
loop_
_entity_poly.entity_id
_entity_poly.type
_entity_poly.pdbx_seq_one_letter_code
_entity_poly.pdbx_strand_id
1 'polypeptide(L)'
;MSSLRFLFLNVIFVLLLSLFKPSVATRFISNHNDNINNTNTSTQKLRSIKFPLKRVQYKPAPSVSIGPNGYVTDVEFDLIEGYYTDIFIGSPSREFSFLIDTGSSLSWVRCFSCSDGSCYRSKQFYPEDSKSFSPVACDSNTCQRYGKCDDHNECGFGLTYSGQKTATGLLATETFTIEDDSDTNTEE
;
A
#
# COMPACT_ATOMS: atom_id res chain seq x y z
N MET A 1 -17.85 12.42 -44.46
CA MET A 1 -17.11 12.49 -43.18
C MET A 1 -17.58 11.34 -42.31
N SER A 2 -16.77 10.28 -42.23
CA SER A 2 -17.10 9.05 -41.48
C SER A 2 -16.86 9.30 -39.99
N SER A 3 -17.93 9.12 -39.19
CA SER A 3 -17.90 9.19 -37.73
C SER A 3 -17.15 7.96 -37.20
N LEU A 4 -15.95 8.18 -36.64
CA LEU A 4 -15.16 7.13 -36.01
C LEU A 4 -15.82 6.76 -34.68
N ARG A 5 -16.64 5.70 -34.69
CA ARG A 5 -17.22 5.11 -33.47
C ARG A 5 -16.24 4.09 -32.92
N PHE A 6 -15.62 4.39 -31.78
CA PHE A 6 -14.78 3.43 -31.08
C PHE A 6 -15.67 2.46 -30.28
N LEU A 7 -15.66 1.18 -30.65
CA LEU A 7 -16.22 0.11 -29.85
C LEU A 7 -15.14 -0.27 -28.81
N PHE A 8 -15.38 0.03 -27.53
CA PHE A 8 -14.49 -0.38 -26.45
C PHE A 8 -14.65 -1.89 -26.22
N LEU A 9 -13.87 -2.69 -26.95
CA LEU A 9 -13.86 -4.14 -26.81
C LEU A 9 -13.06 -4.51 -25.56
N ASN A 10 -13.77 -4.78 -24.45
CA ASN A 10 -13.23 -5.39 -23.23
C ASN A 10 -12.35 -6.64 -23.50
N VAL A 11 -12.50 -7.26 -24.67
CA VAL A 11 -11.76 -8.44 -25.12
C VAL A 11 -10.26 -8.16 -25.37
N ILE A 12 -9.88 -6.96 -25.84
CA ILE A 12 -8.46 -6.64 -26.07
C ILE A 12 -7.70 -6.50 -24.74
N PHE A 13 -8.33 -5.93 -23.72
CA PHE A 13 -7.75 -5.81 -22.38
C PHE A 13 -7.52 -7.20 -21.75
N VAL A 14 -8.46 -8.12 -21.91
CA VAL A 14 -8.34 -9.51 -21.43
C VAL A 14 -7.28 -10.30 -22.20
N LEU A 15 -7.13 -10.09 -23.52
CA LEU A 15 -6.09 -10.73 -24.34
C LEU A 15 -4.69 -10.18 -24.08
N LEU A 16 -4.55 -8.91 -23.70
CA LEU A 16 -3.26 -8.38 -23.23
C LEU A 16 -2.86 -9.00 -21.89
N LEU A 17 -3.82 -9.19 -20.97
CA LEU A 17 -3.57 -9.90 -19.70
C LEU A 17 -3.25 -11.39 -19.87
N SER A 18 -3.57 -12.02 -21.00
CA SER A 18 -3.20 -13.42 -21.27
C SER A 18 -1.82 -13.58 -21.95
N LEU A 19 -1.29 -12.50 -22.54
CA LEU A 19 0.05 -12.47 -23.14
C LEU A 19 1.13 -12.00 -22.16
N PHE A 20 0.76 -11.17 -21.19
CA PHE A 20 1.57 -11.00 -19.99
C PHE A 20 1.32 -12.19 -19.10
N LYS A 21 2.31 -13.08 -18.90
CA LYS A 21 2.30 -13.91 -17.68
C LYS A 21 2.22 -12.91 -16.52
N PRO A 22 1.11 -12.77 -15.79
CA PRO A 22 1.13 -11.97 -14.59
C PRO A 22 1.83 -12.85 -13.57
N SER A 23 3.17 -12.88 -13.63
CA SER A 23 3.93 -13.08 -12.41
C SER A 23 3.83 -11.75 -11.67
N VAL A 24 2.61 -11.45 -11.18
CA VAL A 24 2.42 -10.54 -10.07
C VAL A 24 2.95 -11.35 -8.89
N ALA A 25 4.28 -11.33 -8.75
CA ALA A 25 4.89 -11.68 -7.49
C ALA A 25 4.54 -10.51 -6.56
N THR A 26 3.35 -10.54 -5.96
CA THR A 26 3.09 -9.79 -4.74
C THR A 26 4.00 -10.42 -3.70
N ARG A 27 5.24 -9.95 -3.64
CA ARG A 27 6.20 -10.39 -2.64
C ARG A 27 5.83 -9.68 -1.35
N PHE A 28 4.74 -10.12 -0.73
CA PHE A 28 4.52 -9.86 0.69
C PHE A 28 5.62 -10.60 1.43
N ILE A 29 6.67 -9.89 1.81
CA ILE A 29 7.64 -10.40 2.77
C ILE A 29 6.94 -10.30 4.13
N SER A 30 6.13 -11.31 4.46
CA SER A 30 5.72 -11.51 5.84
C SER A 30 6.95 -11.91 6.62
N ASN A 31 7.47 -11.01 7.46
CA ASN A 31 8.54 -11.32 8.39
C ASN A 31 7.90 -12.01 9.61
N HIS A 32 7.46 -13.25 9.42
CA HIS A 32 6.97 -14.08 10.52
C HIS A 32 8.18 -14.46 11.37
N ASN A 33 8.37 -13.78 12.50
CA ASN A 33 9.43 -14.11 13.46
C ASN A 33 9.01 -15.36 14.25
N ASP A 34 9.14 -16.53 13.60
CA ASP A 34 9.05 -17.81 14.25
C ASP A 34 10.26 -17.99 15.17
N ASN A 35 10.10 -17.63 16.44
CA ASN A 35 11.02 -18.04 17.50
C ASN A 35 10.81 -19.55 17.79
N ILE A 36 11.03 -20.39 16.77
CA ILE A 36 10.86 -21.85 16.82
C ILE A 36 12.23 -22.45 17.11
N ASN A 37 12.58 -22.47 18.39
CA ASN A 37 13.48 -23.49 18.93
C ASN A 37 12.71 -24.82 19.02
N ASN A 38 12.40 -25.43 17.88
CA ASN A 38 12.19 -26.87 17.82
C ASN A 38 12.25 -27.39 16.38
N THR A 39 13.23 -28.24 16.16
CA THR A 39 13.42 -29.11 15.01
C THR A 39 12.12 -29.83 14.63
N ASN A 40 11.51 -29.45 13.49
CA ASN A 40 10.78 -30.31 12.56
C ASN A 40 10.31 -29.43 11.40
N THR A 41 10.89 -29.63 10.23
CA THR A 41 10.66 -28.87 9.00
C THR A 41 9.23 -29.12 8.49
N SER A 42 8.24 -28.44 9.07
CA SER A 42 6.90 -28.35 8.52
C SER A 42 6.92 -27.25 7.47
N THR A 43 6.85 -27.62 6.20
CA THR A 43 6.49 -26.70 5.13
C THR A 43 5.11 -26.13 5.47
N GLN A 44 5.07 -24.95 6.10
CA GLN A 44 3.82 -24.27 6.40
C GLN A 44 3.12 -23.97 5.07
N LYS A 45 2.09 -24.77 4.76
CA LYS A 45 1.20 -24.57 3.63
C LYS A 45 0.64 -23.15 3.74
N LEU A 46 1.03 -22.26 2.82
CA LEU A 46 0.48 -20.90 2.76
C LEU A 46 -1.05 -21.01 2.73
N ARG A 47 -1.71 -20.61 3.81
CA ARG A 47 -3.16 -20.48 3.83
C ARG A 47 -3.53 -19.39 2.82
N SER A 48 -4.62 -19.58 2.09
CA SER A 48 -5.16 -18.53 1.22
C SER A 48 -5.56 -17.34 2.09
N ILE A 49 -4.90 -16.20 1.91
CA ILE A 49 -5.29 -14.94 2.54
C ILE A 49 -6.40 -14.32 1.69
N LYS A 50 -7.55 -14.04 2.30
CA LYS A 50 -8.65 -13.32 1.65
C LYS A 50 -8.64 -11.88 2.14
N PHE A 51 -8.78 -10.94 1.21
CA PHE A 51 -8.99 -9.54 1.53
C PHE A 51 -10.46 -9.19 1.29
N PRO A 52 -11.23 -8.81 2.32
CA PRO A 52 -12.56 -8.28 2.09
C PRO A 52 -12.43 -6.96 1.32
N LEU A 53 -13.05 -6.91 0.14
CA LEU A 53 -12.97 -5.75 -0.74
C LEU A 53 -14.27 -4.95 -0.68
N LYS A 54 -14.15 -3.65 -0.42
CA LYS A 54 -15.23 -2.67 -0.49
C LYS A 54 -14.99 -1.79 -1.72
N ARG A 55 -15.96 -1.75 -2.63
CA ARG A 55 -15.94 -0.78 -3.74
C ARG A 55 -16.35 0.57 -3.17
N VAL A 56 -15.48 1.57 -3.32
CA VAL A 56 -15.76 2.94 -2.88
C VAL A 56 -15.95 3.82 -4.11
N GLN A 57 -17.03 4.63 -4.09
CA GLN A 57 -17.34 5.63 -5.12
C GLN A 57 -17.47 6.98 -4.44
N TYR A 58 -16.58 7.93 -4.75
CA TYR A 58 -16.67 9.28 -4.22
C TYR A 58 -16.13 10.31 -5.23
N LYS A 59 -16.29 11.59 -4.89
CA LYS A 59 -15.82 12.71 -5.69
C LYS A 59 -14.38 13.08 -5.29
N PRO A 60 -13.44 13.15 -6.26
CA PRO A 60 -12.07 13.58 -6.01
C PRO A 60 -12.02 14.98 -5.36
N ALA A 61 -11.21 15.13 -4.31
CA ALA A 61 -10.76 16.42 -3.78
C ALA A 61 -9.24 16.53 -3.94
N PRO A 62 -8.73 17.53 -4.70
CA PRO A 62 -7.29 17.71 -4.90
C PRO A 62 -6.63 17.94 -3.54
N SER A 63 -5.72 17.05 -3.16
CA SER A 63 -4.99 17.15 -1.90
C SER A 63 -3.52 16.91 -2.15
N VAL A 64 -2.79 18.01 -2.36
CA VAL A 64 -1.33 18.00 -2.23
C VAL A 64 -1.03 18.17 -0.75
N SER A 65 -0.33 17.21 -0.17
CA SER A 65 0.12 17.29 1.21
C SER A 65 1.65 17.25 1.23
N ILE A 66 2.25 18.22 1.92
CA ILE A 66 3.69 18.33 2.08
C ILE A 66 4.00 18.01 3.54
N GLY A 67 4.77 16.96 3.76
CA GLY A 67 5.21 16.51 5.06
C GLY A 67 6.52 17.17 5.51
N PRO A 68 6.98 16.83 6.72
CA PRO A 68 8.33 17.15 7.18
C PRO A 68 9.38 16.68 6.16
N ASN A 69 10.55 17.35 6.15
CA ASN A 69 11.67 17.05 5.24
C ASN A 69 11.33 17.18 3.73
N GLY A 70 10.20 17.78 3.38
CA GLY A 70 9.82 18.05 2.00
C GLY A 70 9.19 16.85 1.28
N TYR A 71 8.78 15.81 2.01
CA TYR A 71 8.02 14.71 1.43
C TYR A 71 6.69 15.20 0.86
N VAL A 72 6.33 14.74 -0.33
CA VAL A 72 5.17 15.21 -1.08
C VAL A 72 4.26 14.03 -1.36
N THR A 73 2.99 14.15 -0.98
CA THR A 73 1.92 13.31 -1.50
C THR A 73 1.00 14.20 -2.33
N ASP A 74 1.23 14.18 -3.63
CA ASP A 74 0.32 14.65 -4.68
C ASP A 74 -0.27 13.43 -5.37
N VAL A 75 -0.92 12.58 -4.58
CA VAL A 75 -1.80 11.55 -5.12
C VAL A 75 -3.10 11.64 -4.37
N GLU A 76 -4.18 11.73 -5.12
CA GLU A 76 -5.53 11.82 -4.64
C GLU A 76 -5.98 10.45 -4.11
N PHE A 77 -5.59 10.13 -2.88
CA PHE A 77 -6.01 8.88 -2.21
C PHE A 77 -7.34 9.00 -1.51
N ASP A 78 -7.80 10.23 -1.31
CA ASP A 78 -9.13 10.45 -0.79
C ASP A 78 -10.14 10.31 -1.94
N LEU A 79 -10.37 9.03 -2.23
CA LEU A 79 -11.54 8.47 -2.87
C LEU A 79 -11.57 8.52 -4.40
N ILE A 80 -10.50 8.04 -5.02
CA ILE A 80 -10.60 7.48 -6.37
C ILE A 80 -11.52 6.25 -6.36
N GLU A 81 -12.34 6.09 -7.40
CA GLU A 81 -13.16 4.90 -7.57
C GLU A 81 -12.25 3.67 -7.63
N GLY A 82 -12.43 2.76 -6.67
CA GLY A 82 -11.49 1.67 -6.48
C GLY A 82 -11.98 0.62 -5.50
N TYR A 83 -11.19 -0.44 -5.36
CA TYR A 83 -11.40 -1.48 -4.37
C TYR A 83 -10.48 -1.23 -3.19
N TYR A 84 -11.07 -1.12 -2.01
CA TYR A 84 -10.37 -0.88 -0.77
C TYR A 84 -10.51 -2.10 0.14
N THR A 85 -9.53 -2.30 1.00
CA THR A 85 -9.57 -3.30 2.08
C THR A 85 -9.11 -2.67 3.37
N ASP A 86 -9.62 -3.15 4.50
CA ASP A 86 -9.19 -2.66 5.80
C ASP A 86 -8.03 -3.54 6.27
N ILE A 87 -6.91 -2.90 6.60
CA ILE A 87 -5.71 -3.54 7.15
C ILE A 87 -5.36 -2.86 8.45
N PHE A 88 -4.71 -3.59 9.34
CA PHE A 88 -4.24 -3.06 10.59
C PHE A 88 -2.74 -2.81 10.54
N ILE A 89 -2.29 -1.68 11.07
CA ILE A 89 -0.89 -1.26 11.03
C ILE A 89 -0.43 -0.93 12.44
N GLY A 90 0.78 -1.37 12.77
CA GLY A 90 1.52 -0.95 13.96
C GLY A 90 1.34 -1.82 15.19
N SER A 91 2.03 -1.44 16.27
CA SER A 91 1.96 -2.07 17.58
C SER A 91 1.90 -0.99 18.69
N PRO A 92 0.71 -0.70 19.26
CA PRO A 92 -0.55 -1.41 19.08
C PRO A 92 -1.17 -1.20 17.68
N SER A 93 -1.89 -2.23 17.25
CA SER A 93 -2.56 -2.31 15.96
C SER A 93 -3.67 -1.25 15.81
N ARG A 94 -3.68 -0.55 14.68
CA ARG A 94 -4.71 0.44 14.30
C ARG A 94 -5.22 0.15 12.89
N GLU A 95 -6.53 0.15 12.71
CA GLU A 95 -7.18 -0.10 11.40
C GLU A 95 -6.98 1.06 10.41
N PHE A 96 -6.71 0.78 9.14
CA PHE A 96 -6.61 1.73 8.03
C PHE A 96 -7.28 1.14 6.79
N SER A 97 -7.94 1.99 6.01
CA SER A 97 -8.51 1.59 4.73
C SER A 97 -7.51 1.85 3.60
N PHE A 98 -7.15 0.80 2.86
CA PHE A 98 -6.11 0.81 1.83
C PHE A 98 -6.71 0.54 0.46
N LEU A 99 -6.35 1.38 -0.52
CA LEU A 99 -6.60 1.10 -1.93
C LEU A 99 -5.75 -0.09 -2.38
N ILE A 100 -6.37 -1.06 -3.05
CA ILE A 100 -5.64 -2.14 -3.71
C ILE A 100 -5.06 -1.64 -5.03
N ASP A 101 -3.76 -1.38 -5.01
CA ASP A 101 -2.98 -0.96 -6.18
C ASP A 101 -1.99 -2.06 -6.59
N THR A 102 -2.31 -2.76 -7.68
CA THR A 102 -1.42 -3.78 -8.27
C THR A 102 -0.41 -3.18 -9.27
N GLY A 103 -0.48 -1.87 -9.52
CA GLY A 103 0.33 -1.16 -10.50
C GLY A 103 1.62 -0.55 -9.94
N SER A 104 1.84 -0.61 -8.63
CA SER A 104 3.04 -0.07 -7.97
C SER A 104 3.82 -1.14 -7.20
N SER A 105 5.09 -0.82 -6.89
CA SER A 105 6.03 -1.72 -6.20
C SER A 105 6.06 -1.56 -4.68
N LEU A 106 5.45 -0.50 -4.15
CA LEU A 106 5.49 -0.14 -2.73
C LEU A 106 4.10 0.20 -2.23
N SER A 107 3.75 -0.31 -1.05
CA SER A 107 2.61 0.14 -0.27
C SER A 107 3.04 1.28 0.64
N TRP A 108 2.18 2.29 0.81
CA TRP A 108 2.49 3.44 1.66
C TRP A 108 1.25 3.92 2.40
N VAL A 109 1.47 4.60 3.54
CA VAL A 109 0.44 5.22 4.37
C VAL A 109 0.85 6.65 4.69
N ARG A 110 -0.12 7.56 4.75
CA ARG A 110 0.15 8.96 5.12
C ARG A 110 0.53 9.04 6.60
N CYS A 111 1.68 9.65 6.88
CA CYS A 111 2.19 9.82 8.24
C CYS A 111 2.30 11.26 8.75
N PHE A 112 1.77 12.23 8.00
CA PHE A 112 1.80 13.65 8.37
C PHE A 112 0.44 14.32 8.14
N SER A 113 0.22 15.42 8.86
CA SER A 113 -1.00 16.21 8.79
C SER A 113 -1.00 17.06 7.52
N CYS A 114 -2.15 17.20 6.88
CA CYS A 114 -2.28 18.13 5.76
C CYS A 114 -2.39 19.56 6.30
N SER A 115 -1.50 20.43 5.84
CA SER A 115 -1.64 21.86 6.03
C SER A 115 -2.97 22.30 5.40
N ASP A 116 -3.77 23.04 6.16
CA ASP A 116 -4.92 23.81 5.67
C ASP A 116 -6.23 23.05 5.39
N GLY A 117 -6.39 21.81 5.88
CA GLY A 117 -7.65 21.07 5.75
C GLY A 117 -8.01 20.69 4.30
N SER A 118 -7.00 20.71 3.43
CA SER A 118 -7.08 20.45 1.99
C SER A 118 -7.19 18.97 1.64
N CYS A 119 -6.84 18.07 2.56
CA CYS A 119 -7.10 16.64 2.41
C CYS A 119 -8.34 16.21 3.17
N TYR A 120 -8.98 15.16 2.66
CA TYR A 120 -10.07 14.53 3.38
C TYR A 120 -9.51 13.91 4.67
N ARG A 121 -10.37 13.79 5.70
CA ARG A 121 -9.99 13.29 7.02
C ARG A 121 -9.76 11.77 7.02
N SER A 122 -8.90 11.25 6.15
CA SER A 122 -8.43 9.88 6.27
C SER A 122 -7.50 9.74 7.47
N LYS A 123 -7.54 8.58 8.10
CA LYS A 123 -6.76 8.29 9.31
C LYS A 123 -5.27 8.39 9.01
N GLN A 124 -4.54 9.12 9.85
CA GLN A 124 -3.11 9.28 9.75
C GLN A 124 -2.39 8.21 10.58
N PHE A 125 -1.29 7.69 10.05
CA PHE A 125 -0.37 6.86 10.79
C PHE A 125 0.64 7.73 11.54
N TYR A 126 0.88 7.46 12.81
CA TYR A 126 1.85 8.19 13.63
C TYR A 126 2.99 7.22 13.97
N PRO A 127 4.17 7.33 13.31
CA PRO A 127 5.29 6.43 13.56
C PRO A 127 5.68 6.30 15.03
N GLU A 128 5.60 7.40 15.78
CA GLU A 128 5.89 7.49 17.20
C GLU A 128 4.93 6.68 18.08
N ASP A 129 3.73 6.37 17.59
CA ASP A 129 2.72 5.60 18.31
C ASP A 129 2.93 4.07 18.13
N SER A 130 3.82 3.64 17.24
CA SER A 130 4.03 2.22 16.90
C SER A 130 5.39 1.71 17.35
N LYS A 131 5.39 0.67 18.19
CA LYS A 131 6.61 0.00 18.65
C LYS A 131 7.29 -0.85 17.58
N SER A 132 6.58 -1.17 16.51
CA SER A 132 7.08 -1.99 15.40
C SER A 132 7.50 -1.17 14.18
N PHE A 133 7.37 0.16 14.26
CA PHE A 133 7.90 1.06 13.26
C PHE A 133 9.44 1.05 13.31
N SER A 134 10.09 0.83 12.17
CA SER A 134 11.54 0.91 12.05
C SER A 134 11.94 1.50 10.71
N PRO A 135 12.61 2.67 10.68
CA PRO A 135 13.17 3.23 9.45
C PRO A 135 14.13 2.25 8.78
N VAL A 136 14.14 2.24 7.44
CA VAL A 136 15.09 1.45 6.66
C VAL A 136 16.44 2.18 6.63
N ALA A 137 17.51 1.49 7.04
CA ALA A 137 18.86 2.04 7.02
C ALA A 137 19.36 2.28 5.60
N CYS A 138 20.12 3.36 5.44
CA CYS A 138 20.62 3.86 4.16
C CYS A 138 21.55 2.90 3.41
N ASP A 139 22.38 2.18 4.15
CA ASP A 139 23.31 1.18 3.64
C ASP A 139 22.65 -0.17 3.32
N SER A 140 21.37 -0.36 3.67
CA SER A 140 20.66 -1.60 3.43
C SER A 140 20.38 -1.87 1.95
N ASN A 141 20.38 -3.15 1.57
CA ASN A 141 19.96 -3.58 0.23
C ASN A 141 18.53 -3.14 -0.11
N THR A 142 17.66 -3.00 0.90
CA THR A 142 16.29 -2.52 0.73
C THR A 142 16.29 -1.06 0.28
N CYS A 143 17.08 -0.21 0.93
CA CYS A 143 17.18 1.20 0.54
C CYS A 143 17.76 1.35 -0.86
N GLN A 144 18.85 0.64 -1.16
CA GLN A 144 19.50 0.68 -2.48
C GLN A 144 18.55 0.25 -3.62
N ARG A 145 17.55 -0.59 -3.33
CA ARG A 145 16.62 -1.12 -4.31
C ARG A 145 15.36 -0.30 -4.49
N TYR A 146 14.81 0.24 -3.41
CA TYR A 146 13.47 0.84 -3.38
C TYR A 146 13.46 2.31 -2.97
N GLY A 147 14.59 2.85 -2.55
CA GLY A 147 14.69 4.21 -2.06
C GLY A 147 15.99 4.91 -2.47
N LYS A 148 16.20 6.08 -1.87
CA LYS A 148 17.38 6.90 -2.01
C LYS A 148 17.64 7.62 -0.70
N CYS A 149 18.89 7.59 -0.26
CA CYS A 149 19.32 8.32 0.91
C CYS A 149 19.38 9.82 0.64
N ASP A 150 18.87 10.59 1.61
CA ASP A 150 19.00 12.04 1.63
C ASP A 150 20.16 12.51 2.53
N ASP A 151 20.31 13.82 2.62
CA ASP A 151 21.37 14.47 3.40
C ASP A 151 21.17 14.32 4.93
N HIS A 152 20.00 13.84 5.37
CA HIS A 152 19.70 13.54 6.77
C HIS A 152 19.93 12.06 7.13
N ASN A 153 20.52 11.28 6.21
CA ASN A 153 20.72 9.84 6.34
C ASN A 153 19.39 9.07 6.49
N GLU A 154 18.32 9.59 5.89
CA GLU A 154 17.01 8.97 5.81
C GLU A 154 16.83 8.29 4.45
N CYS A 155 16.36 7.04 4.44
CA CYS A 155 16.06 6.36 3.19
C CYS A 155 14.66 6.77 2.69
N GLY A 156 14.58 7.68 1.72
CA GLY A 156 13.32 8.10 1.12
C GLY A 156 12.86 7.18 -0.01
N PHE A 157 11.55 6.94 -0.15
CA PHE A 157 10.94 6.37 -1.35
C PHE A 157 10.31 7.47 -2.22
N GLY A 158 10.15 7.17 -3.51
CA GLY A 158 9.41 8.02 -4.43
C GLY A 158 8.69 7.19 -5.49
N LEU A 159 7.38 7.40 -5.59
CA LEU A 159 6.51 6.82 -6.60
C LEU A 159 5.96 7.91 -7.50
N THR A 160 5.96 7.66 -8.80
CA THR A 160 5.29 8.51 -9.79
C THR A 160 4.21 7.70 -10.50
N TYR A 161 2.97 8.12 -10.32
CA TYR A 161 1.79 7.57 -10.96
C TYR A 161 1.51 8.27 -12.30
N SER A 162 0.50 7.76 -13.02
CA SER A 162 0.02 8.41 -14.23
C SER A 162 -0.38 9.87 -13.97
N GLY A 163 -0.21 10.73 -14.97
CA GLY A 163 -0.51 12.15 -14.82
C GLY A 163 0.47 12.93 -13.94
N GLN A 164 1.69 12.42 -13.73
CA GLN A 164 2.78 13.04 -12.95
C GLN A 164 2.46 13.22 -11.46
N LYS A 165 1.50 12.45 -10.96
CA LYS A 165 1.14 12.40 -9.53
C LYS A 165 2.20 11.65 -8.76
N THR A 166 2.60 12.17 -7.60
CA THR A 166 3.76 11.63 -6.86
C THR A 166 3.46 11.38 -5.40
N ALA A 167 4.02 10.29 -4.87
CA ALA A 167 4.05 10.01 -3.44
C ALA A 167 5.50 9.77 -3.03
N THR A 168 6.02 10.60 -2.14
CA THR A 168 7.34 10.46 -1.54
C THR A 168 7.22 10.44 -0.02
N GLY A 169 8.17 9.79 0.64
CA GLY A 169 8.14 9.58 2.08
C GLY A 169 9.35 8.81 2.57
N LEU A 170 9.42 8.59 3.89
CA LEU A 170 10.41 7.72 4.50
C LEU A 170 10.09 6.25 4.24
N LEU A 171 11.08 5.48 3.81
CA LEU A 171 11.00 4.03 3.70
C LEU A 171 11.22 3.40 5.07
N ALA A 172 10.27 2.57 5.50
CA ALA A 172 10.28 1.93 6.80
C ALA A 172 9.72 0.51 6.73
N THR A 173 10.05 -0.32 7.71
CA THR A 173 9.36 -1.57 7.99
C THR A 173 8.32 -1.36 9.08
N GLU A 174 7.20 -2.06 8.97
CA GLU A 174 6.11 -2.02 9.93
C GLU A 174 5.36 -3.36 9.95
N THR A 175 4.65 -3.64 11.03
CA THR A 175 3.77 -4.79 11.19
C THR A 175 2.40 -4.49 10.59
N PHE A 176 1.94 -5.39 9.72
CA PHE A 176 0.62 -5.36 9.12
C PHE A 176 -0.17 -6.60 9.54
N THR A 177 -1.41 -6.42 9.96
CA THR A 177 -2.33 -7.51 10.32
C THR A 177 -3.56 -7.45 9.41
N ILE A 178 -3.97 -8.62 8.95
CA ILE A 178 -5.19 -8.83 8.16
C ILE A 178 -6.06 -9.75 8.99
N GLU A 179 -7.30 -9.35 9.22
CA GLU A 179 -8.27 -10.22 9.90
C GLU A 179 -8.60 -11.41 8.98
N ASP A 180 -8.49 -12.63 9.52
CA ASP A 180 -8.88 -13.83 8.80
C ASP A 180 -10.40 -13.96 8.81
N ASP A 181 -10.96 -14.33 7.67
CA ASP A 181 -12.40 -14.59 7.47
C ASP A 181 -12.83 -15.93 8.10
N SER A 182 -11.95 -16.58 8.88
CA SER A 182 -12.15 -17.93 9.40
C SER A 182 -13.00 -18.03 10.67
N ASP A 183 -13.44 -16.92 11.27
CA ASP A 183 -14.22 -16.93 12.52
C ASP A 183 -15.52 -16.11 12.43
N THR A 184 -16.32 -16.35 11.38
CA THR A 184 -17.77 -16.15 11.47
C THR A 184 -18.47 -17.51 11.51
N ASN A 185 -18.27 -18.26 12.60
CA ASN A 185 -19.30 -19.17 13.07
C ASN A 185 -20.43 -18.31 13.65
N THR A 186 -21.26 -17.72 12.79
CA THR A 186 -22.56 -17.24 13.22
C THR A 186 -23.44 -18.46 13.46
N GLU A 187 -23.56 -18.82 14.73
CA GLU A 187 -24.78 -19.44 15.25
C GLU A 187 -25.94 -18.48 14.97
N GLU A 188 -26.77 -18.80 13.97
CA GLU A 188 -28.24 -18.68 14.02
C GLU A 188 -28.90 -19.65 13.05
#